data_AF-A0A2N5ERF4-F1
#
_entry.id   AF-A0A2N5ERF4-F1
#
_cell.length_a   1.000
_cell.length_b   1.000
_cell.length_c   1.000
_cell.angle_alpha   90.00
_cell.angle_beta   90.00
_cell.angle_gamma   90.00
#
_symmetry.space_group_name_H-M   'P 1'
#
loop_
_entity.id
_entity.type
_entity.pdbx_description
1 polymer ?
#
loop_
_entity_poly.entity_id
_entity_poly.type
_entity_poly.pdbx_seq_one_letter_code
_entity_poly.pdbx_strand_id
1 'polypeptide(L)'
;MDILGLTPEIQKIITKDGLTIPSLHKLWGSFRSRKRLNVLTDADFYFPEKKLAVFCDSKEHHSSKESTDKDSNIDKSLAEIGIFSIRIFGQDIVADLLPVD
;
A
#
# COMPACT_ATOMS: atom_id res chain seq x y z
N MET A 1 15.67 -15.05 1.42
CA MET A 1 14.41 -15.63 0.93
C MET A 1 13.69 -16.18 2.13
N ASP A 2 12.48 -15.71 2.38
CA ASP A 2 11.59 -16.34 3.35
C ASP A 2 11.14 -17.72 2.82
N ILE A 3 10.43 -18.47 3.65
CA ILE A 3 9.88 -19.81 3.35
C ILE A 3 8.87 -19.82 2.19
N LEU A 4 8.38 -18.64 1.78
CA LEU A 4 7.38 -18.47 0.72
C LEU A 4 7.98 -17.91 -0.58
N GLY A 5 9.27 -17.53 -0.58
CA GLY A 5 9.93 -16.90 -1.72
C GLY A 5 9.42 -15.48 -2.03
N LEU A 6 8.86 -14.79 -1.04
CA LEU A 6 8.33 -13.44 -1.13
C LEU A 6 9.31 -12.44 -0.50
N THR A 7 9.51 -11.31 -1.16
CA THR A 7 10.39 -10.26 -0.66
C THR A 7 9.60 -8.97 -0.50
N PRO A 8 9.01 -8.71 0.69
CA PRO A 8 8.26 -7.47 0.90
C PRO A 8 9.19 -6.26 0.77
N GLU A 9 8.82 -5.34 -0.10
CA GLU A 9 9.42 -4.01 -0.17
C GLU A 9 8.64 -3.05 0.73
N ILE A 10 9.33 -2.49 1.72
CA ILE A 10 8.73 -1.58 2.70
C ILE A 10 8.57 -0.18 2.09
N GLN A 11 7.42 0.45 2.29
CA GLN A 11 7.07 1.82 1.90
C GLN A 11 7.36 2.09 0.42
N LYS A 12 6.42 1.69 -0.42
CA LYS A 12 6.56 1.71 -1.87
C LYS A 12 5.55 2.64 -2.51
N ILE A 13 6.06 3.61 -3.25
CA ILE A 13 5.24 4.52 -4.05
C ILE A 13 4.83 3.80 -5.33
N ILE A 14 3.54 3.75 -5.60
CA ILE A 14 2.96 3.20 -6.82
C ILE A 14 2.44 4.36 -7.68
N THR A 15 2.85 4.42 -8.94
CA THR A 15 2.35 5.42 -9.89
C THR A 15 1.14 4.91 -10.68
N LYS A 16 0.41 5.83 -11.30
CA LYS A 16 -0.73 5.53 -12.18
C LYS A 16 -0.37 4.68 -13.40
N ASP A 17 0.92 4.62 -13.76
CA ASP A 17 1.42 3.82 -14.88
C ASP A 17 1.91 2.43 -14.42
N GLY A 18 1.75 2.09 -13.14
CA GLY A 18 2.20 0.80 -12.57
C GLY A 18 3.67 0.73 -12.21
N LEU A 19 4.41 1.84 -12.31
CA LEU A 19 5.79 1.90 -11.83
C LEU A 19 5.80 1.94 -10.30
N THR A 20 6.68 1.15 -9.71
CA THR A 20 6.89 1.14 -8.27
C THR A 20 8.25 1.74 -7.93
N ILE A 21 8.26 2.73 -7.03
CA ILE A 21 9.46 3.48 -6.65
C ILE A 21 9.70 3.29 -5.14
N PRO A 22 10.94 2.96 -4.72
CA PRO A 22 11.27 2.87 -3.30
C PRO A 22 11.09 4.21 -2.58
N SER A 23 10.78 4.14 -1.28
CA SER A 23 10.30 5.22 -0.41
C SER A 23 10.84 6.64 -0.65
N LEU A 24 10.00 7.61 -0.30
CA LEU A 24 10.13 9.06 -0.49
C LEU A 24 11.51 9.64 -0.09
N HIS A 25 12.24 9.00 0.82
CA HIS A 25 13.58 9.40 1.24
C HIS A 25 14.58 9.43 0.07
N LYS A 26 14.44 8.53 -0.92
CA LYS A 26 15.24 8.54 -2.16
C LYS A 26 14.81 9.64 -3.15
N LEU A 27 13.57 10.13 -3.07
CA LEU A 27 13.04 11.21 -3.91
C LEU A 27 13.30 12.62 -3.33
N TRP A 28 13.71 12.73 -2.07
CA TRP A 28 13.92 14.02 -1.40
C TRP A 28 15.04 14.86 -2.03
N GLY A 29 15.98 14.22 -2.74
CA GLY A 29 17.02 14.92 -3.52
C GLY A 29 16.49 15.75 -4.69
N SER A 30 15.22 15.59 -5.10
CA SER A 30 14.65 16.32 -6.23
C SER A 30 13.16 16.63 -6.04
N PHE A 31 12.87 17.74 -5.36
CA PHE A 31 11.51 18.29 -5.18
C PHE A 31 10.71 18.44 -6.51
N ARG A 32 11.42 18.65 -7.64
CA ARG A 32 10.84 18.72 -9.00
C ARG A 32 10.35 17.38 -9.55
N SER A 33 10.85 16.26 -9.06
CA SER A 33 10.54 14.91 -9.58
C SER A 33 9.21 14.39 -9.04
N ARG A 34 8.85 14.76 -7.80
CA ARG A 34 7.60 14.36 -7.13
C ARG A 34 6.34 14.79 -7.88
N LYS A 35 6.33 15.97 -8.53
CA LYS A 35 5.17 16.49 -9.27
C LYS A 35 5.03 15.90 -10.69
N ARG A 36 6.08 15.26 -11.21
CA ARG A 36 6.09 14.58 -12.52
C ARG A 36 5.77 13.09 -12.42
N LEU A 37 6.03 12.50 -11.27
CA LEU A 37 5.60 11.16 -10.95
C LEU A 37 4.09 11.25 -10.71
N ASN A 38 3.29 10.74 -11.64
CA ASN A 38 1.84 10.61 -11.46
C ASN A 38 1.57 9.59 -10.33
N VAL A 39 1.85 9.96 -9.08
CA VAL A 39 1.70 9.08 -7.92
C VAL A 39 0.24 8.70 -7.77
N LEU A 40 -0.01 7.41 -7.65
CA LEU A 40 -1.32 6.86 -7.36
C LEU A 40 -1.51 6.70 -5.86
N THR A 41 -0.58 6.01 -5.19
CA THR A 41 -0.64 5.77 -3.74
C THR A 41 0.74 5.38 -3.19
N ASP A 42 0.88 5.33 -1.87
CA ASP A 42 2.04 4.80 -1.14
C ASP A 42 1.57 3.59 -0.31
N ALA A 43 2.16 2.43 -0.55
CA ALA A 43 1.81 1.18 0.13
C ALA A 43 2.82 0.88 1.24
N ASP A 44 2.35 0.44 2.40
CA ASP A 44 3.21 0.07 3.53
C ASP A 44 4.12 -1.09 3.19
N PHE A 45 3.57 -2.10 2.50
CA PHE A 45 4.32 -3.20 1.93
C PHE A 45 3.90 -3.46 0.49
N TYR A 46 4.88 -3.77 -0.36
CA TYR A 46 4.64 -4.20 -1.73
C TYR A 46 5.39 -5.49 -2.03
N PHE A 47 4.69 -6.48 -2.56
CA PHE A 47 5.23 -7.76 -2.99
C PHE A 47 5.29 -7.79 -4.52
N PRO A 48 6.44 -7.48 -5.13
CA PRO A 48 6.58 -7.42 -6.58
C PRO A 48 6.29 -8.77 -7.26
N GLU A 49 6.60 -9.88 -6.61
CA GLU A 49 6.40 -11.23 -7.13
C GLU A 49 4.93 -11.58 -7.34
N LYS A 50 4.04 -10.95 -6.56
CA LYS A 50 2.58 -11.14 -6.62
C LYS A 50 1.84 -9.89 -7.12
N LYS A 51 2.55 -8.80 -7.39
CA LYS A 51 1.98 -7.47 -7.62
C LYS A 51 0.94 -7.12 -6.55
N LEU A 52 1.30 -7.33 -5.29
CA LEU A 52 0.39 -7.14 -4.16
C LEU A 52 0.84 -5.93 -3.33
N ALA A 53 -0.03 -4.95 -3.19
CA ALA A 53 0.11 -3.83 -2.26
C ALA A 53 -0.67 -4.14 -0.97
N VAL A 54 -0.01 -3.96 0.16
CA VAL A 54 -0.61 -4.13 1.49
C VAL A 54 -0.60 -2.77 2.19
N PHE A 55 -1.77 -2.37 2.67
CA PHE A 55 -1.98 -1.16 3.45
C PHE A 55 -2.35 -1.55 4.88
N CYS A 56 -1.69 -0.93 5.86
CA CYS A 56 -1.91 -1.13 7.27
C CYS A 56 -2.70 0.07 7.81
N ASP A 57 -4.03 -0.04 7.82
CA ASP A 57 -4.91 1.07 8.18
C ASP A 57 -5.41 0.97 9.63
N SER A 58 -5.51 2.10 10.32
CA SER A 58 -6.16 2.18 11.63
C SER A 58 -7.65 2.47 11.43
N LYS A 59 -8.51 1.52 11.78
CA LYS A 59 -9.99 1.61 11.61
C LYS A 59 -10.60 2.86 12.26
N GLU A 60 -9.99 3.37 13.34
CA GLU A 60 -10.46 4.53 14.10
C GLU A 60 -10.38 5.87 13.34
N HIS A 61 -9.63 5.95 12.22
CA HIS A 61 -9.53 7.16 11.40
C HIS A 61 -10.16 7.04 9.99
N HIS A 62 -10.67 5.86 9.61
CA HIS A 62 -11.29 5.59 8.30
C HIS A 62 -12.80 5.32 8.36
N SER A 63 -13.50 5.85 9.37
CA SER A 63 -14.96 5.67 9.53
C SER A 63 -15.81 6.69 8.76
N SER A 64 -15.19 7.70 8.14
CA SER A 64 -15.88 8.70 7.32
C SER A 64 -16.07 8.19 5.89
N LYS A 65 -17.27 8.38 5.33
CA LYS A 65 -17.62 7.97 3.96
C LYS A 65 -16.61 8.43 2.90
N GLU A 66 -16.06 9.63 3.06
CA GLU A 66 -15.03 10.18 2.17
C GLU A 66 -13.72 9.38 2.17
N SER A 67 -13.32 8.80 3.30
CA SER A 67 -12.12 7.98 3.40
C SER A 67 -12.33 6.64 2.70
N THR A 68 -13.48 6.00 2.95
CA THR A 68 -13.86 4.75 2.27
C THR A 68 -13.96 4.91 0.76
N ASP A 69 -14.54 6.01 0.28
CA ASP A 69 -14.64 6.29 -1.16
C ASP A 69 -13.26 6.51 -1.80
N LYS A 70 -12.34 7.19 -1.10
CA LYS A 70 -10.94 7.35 -1.55
C LYS A 70 -10.22 6.01 -1.62
N ASP A 71 -10.34 5.20 -0.58
CA ASP A 71 -9.72 3.89 -0.50
C ASP A 71 -10.21 2.97 -1.63
N SER A 72 -11.53 2.94 -1.86
CA SER A 72 -12.12 2.18 -2.96
C SER A 72 -11.65 2.66 -4.34
N ASN A 73 -11.47 3.97 -4.52
CA ASN A 73 -10.94 4.51 -5.77
C ASN A 73 -9.48 4.11 -5.99
N ILE A 74 -8.65 4.10 -4.94
CA ILE A 74 -7.28 3.60 -5.00
C ILE A 74 -7.27 2.12 -5.38
N ASP A 75 -8.11 1.30 -4.74
CA ASP A 75 -8.19 -0.14 -5.02
C ASP A 75 -8.59 -0.41 -6.48
N LYS A 76 -9.56 0.34 -7.01
CA LYS A 76 -9.94 0.27 -8.43
C LYS A 76 -8.79 0.65 -9.35
N SER A 77 -8.13 1.77 -9.09
CA SER A 77 -7.01 2.22 -9.91
C SER A 77 -5.81 1.26 -9.85
N LEU A 78 -5.57 0.59 -8.71
CA LEU A 78 -4.56 -0.46 -8.59
C LEU A 78 -4.96 -1.70 -9.41
N ALA A 79 -6.23 -2.11 -9.35
CA ALA A 79 -6.73 -3.23 -10.13
C ALA A 79 -6.63 -2.98 -11.66
N GLU A 80 -6.89 -1.75 -12.11
CA GLU A 80 -6.76 -1.35 -13.52
C GLU A 80 -5.32 -1.52 -14.06
N ILE A 81 -4.31 -1.32 -13.21
CA ILE A 81 -2.89 -1.52 -13.55
C ILE A 81 -2.38 -2.93 -13.19
N GLY A 82 -3.28 -3.83 -12.80
CA GLY A 82 -2.98 -5.23 -12.49
C GLY A 82 -2.22 -5.44 -11.17
N ILE A 83 -2.43 -4.54 -10.21
CA ILE A 83 -1.92 -4.65 -8.83
C ILE A 83 -3.07 -5.00 -7.91
N PHE A 84 -2.90 -6.05 -7.11
CA PHE A 84 -3.86 -6.42 -6.07
C PHE A 84 -3.62 -5.56 -4.83
N SER A 85 -4.68 -5.14 -4.14
CA SER A 85 -4.58 -4.47 -2.85
C SER A 85 -5.24 -5.29 -1.75
N ILE A 86 -4.60 -5.32 -0.58
CA ILE A 86 -5.17 -5.85 0.67
C ILE A 86 -4.99 -4.79 1.74
N ARG A 87 -6.03 -4.60 2.56
CA ARG A 87 -5.98 -3.72 3.72
C ARG A 87 -6.09 -4.55 4.98
N ILE A 88 -5.16 -4.35 5.89
CA ILE A 88 -5.13 -5.00 7.19
C ILE A 88 -5.41 -3.91 8.23
N PHE A 89 -6.45 -4.09 9.03
CA PHE A 89 -6.76 -3.12 10.06
C PHE A 89 -6.00 -3.43 11.36
N GLY A 90 -5.58 -2.39 12.07
CA GLY A 90 -4.90 -2.55 13.36
C GLY A 90 -5.67 -3.42 14.37
N GLN A 91 -7.01 -3.37 14.35
CA GLN A 91 -7.85 -4.23 15.18
C GLN A 91 -7.75 -5.72 14.80
N ASP A 92 -7.62 -6.04 13.51
CA ASP A 92 -7.49 -7.41 13.04
C ASP A 92 -6.15 -8.00 13.50
N ILE A 93 -5.08 -7.19 13.50
CA ILE A 93 -3.76 -7.58 14.01
C ILE A 93 -3.83 -7.88 15.51
N VAL A 94 -4.48 -7.01 16.30
CA VAL A 94 -4.58 -7.20 17.75
C VAL A 94 -5.47 -8.39 18.12
N ALA A 95 -6.58 -8.59 17.40
CA ALA A 95 -7.49 -9.71 17.64
C ALA A 95 -6.84 -11.07 17.35
N ASP A 96 -5.99 -11.16 16.32
CA ASP A 96 -5.29 -12.39 15.95
C ASP A 96 -4.09 -12.70 16.87
N LEU A 97 -3.65 -11.72 17.67
CA LEU A 97 -2.57 -11.88 18.66
C LEU A 97 -3.08 -12.32 20.04
N LEU A 98 -4.39 -12.35 20.26
CA LEU A 98 -4.97 -12.84 21.51
C LEU A 98 -5.09 -14.37 21.44
N PRO A 99 -4.57 -15.11 22.44
CA PRO A 99 -4.73 -16.56 22.47
C PRO A 99 -6.22 -16.91 22.47
N VAL A 100 -6.59 -17.86 21.60
CA VAL A 100 -7.89 -18.52 21.66
C VAL A 100 -7.88 -19.35 22.95
N ASP A 101 -8.66 -18.93 23.95
CA ASP A 101 -8.95 -19.71 25.15
C ASP A 101 -9.70 -21.02 24.82
#